data_AF-A0A1H7X8V6-F1
#
_entry.id   AF-A0A1H7X8V6-F1
#
_cell.length_a   1.000
_cell.length_b   1.000
_cell.length_c   1.000
_cell.angle_alpha   90.00
_cell.angle_beta   90.00
_cell.angle_gamma   90.00
#
_symmetry.space_group_name_H-M   'P 1'
#
loop_
_entity.id
_entity.type
_entity.pdbx_description
1 polymer ?
#
loop_
_entity_poly.entity_id
_entity_poly.type
_entity_poly.pdbx_seq_one_letter_code
_entity_poly.pdbx_strand_id
1 'polypeptide(L)'
;MASATSGGAPAQLHAGKLATPVPGLAAFANVAEIAFRQVASTSLTIEDIYQLADAIDAELDAGATGVVVAQGTDTLEESAYLLDLLLHRTAPVVVTGAMRTASAVGSDGPANLLDAVTLAASGMDCGGVSVVMAGEIHAARRVSKVHSFLPAAFASPRGPLGVISEGRVGLDTRAAASSPVIERLPRGPIPSVPIVTLGLGDDGVLLRAAADAVIIEMFGAGHAPAWLVNEIETLAREVPLIMTSRTRNGLVLRETYGYQGPRSICGPEVSSRPVR
;
A
#
# COMPACT_ATOMS: atom_id res chain seq x y z
N MET A 1 -16.41 36.88 20.18
CA MET A 1 -17.00 35.72 19.49
C MET A 1 -16.61 35.80 18.03
N ALA A 2 -15.68 34.97 17.58
CA ALA A 2 -15.26 34.93 16.18
C ALA A 2 -16.24 34.02 15.42
N SER A 3 -17.00 34.62 14.50
CA SER A 3 -17.80 33.91 13.51
C SER A 3 -16.85 33.13 12.59
N ALA A 4 -16.89 31.80 12.68
CA ALA A 4 -16.19 30.94 11.74
C ALA A 4 -16.97 30.97 10.42
N THR A 5 -16.50 31.77 9.47
CA THR A 5 -16.88 31.61 8.07
C THR A 5 -16.43 30.23 7.61
N SER A 6 -17.39 29.37 7.28
CA SER A 6 -17.19 28.08 6.65
C SER A 6 -16.61 28.27 5.24
N GLY A 7 -15.31 28.53 5.16
CA GLY A 7 -14.53 28.44 3.94
C GLY A 7 -13.75 27.14 3.97
N GLY A 8 -14.30 26.07 3.39
CA GLY A 8 -13.47 24.91 3.03
C GLY A 8 -12.37 25.42 2.11
N ALA A 9 -11.12 25.40 2.59
CA ALA A 9 -10.01 25.90 1.81
C ALA A 9 -9.93 25.11 0.49
N PRO A 10 -9.75 25.77 -0.68
CA PRO A 10 -9.48 25.05 -1.91
C PRO A 10 -8.13 24.34 -1.75
N ALA A 11 -8.20 23.02 -1.50
CA ALA A 11 -7.10 22.18 -1.06
C ALA A 11 -6.60 21.29 -2.21
N GLN A 12 -6.41 21.84 -3.41
CA GLN A 12 -5.84 21.07 -4.50
C GLN A 12 -4.53 21.73 -4.94
N LEU A 13 -3.42 21.11 -4.56
CA LEU A 13 -2.21 21.23 -5.38
C LEU A 13 -2.52 20.51 -6.69
N HIS A 14 -2.33 21.20 -7.80
CA HIS A 14 -2.47 20.59 -9.12
C HIS A 14 -1.32 19.62 -9.35
N ALA A 15 -1.64 18.46 -9.94
CA ALA A 15 -0.63 17.55 -10.43
C ALA A 15 0.32 18.33 -11.37
N GLY A 16 1.64 18.19 -11.16
CA GLY A 16 2.65 18.94 -11.92
C GLY A 16 3.07 20.29 -11.34
N LYS A 17 2.65 20.64 -10.11
CA LYS A 17 3.13 21.82 -9.37
C LYS A 17 3.50 21.51 -7.91
N LEU A 18 3.90 20.27 -7.64
CA LEU A 18 4.25 19.77 -6.31
C LEU A 18 5.70 20.08 -5.93
N ALA A 19 6.62 20.12 -6.89
CA ALA A 19 8.04 20.36 -6.64
C ALA A 19 8.36 21.85 -6.47
N THR A 20 7.68 22.70 -7.24
CA THR A 20 7.86 24.16 -7.22
C THR A 20 7.86 24.81 -5.81
N PRO A 21 6.93 24.45 -4.88
CA PRO A 21 6.91 25.06 -3.55
C PRO A 21 7.88 24.45 -2.54
N VAL A 22 8.70 23.45 -2.89
CA VAL A 22 9.56 22.74 -1.92
C VAL A 22 10.98 23.32 -1.89
N PRO A 23 11.39 24.04 -0.83
CA PRO A 23 12.74 24.58 -0.72
C PRO A 23 13.76 23.44 -0.61
N GLY A 24 14.90 23.60 -1.29
CA GLY A 24 16.03 22.65 -1.21
C GLY A 24 15.92 21.44 -2.15
N LEU A 25 14.78 21.21 -2.81
CA LEU A 25 14.60 20.05 -3.69
C LEU A 25 15.62 19.99 -4.84
N ALA A 26 15.90 21.14 -5.45
CA ALA A 26 16.88 21.27 -6.54
C ALA A 26 18.33 20.98 -6.12
N ALA A 27 18.63 20.94 -4.81
CA ALA A 27 19.94 20.55 -4.31
C ALA A 27 20.16 19.02 -4.35
N PHE A 28 19.08 18.23 -4.41
CA PHE A 28 19.14 16.77 -4.41
C PHE A 28 18.92 16.17 -5.80
N ALA A 29 18.05 16.75 -6.62
CA ALA A 29 17.74 16.21 -7.94
C ALA A 29 17.30 17.28 -8.94
N ASN A 30 17.53 17.01 -10.23
CA ASN A 30 16.82 17.68 -11.30
C ASN A 30 15.45 17.00 -11.48
N VAL A 31 14.39 17.63 -10.99
CA VAL A 31 13.05 17.03 -10.93
C VAL A 31 12.23 17.43 -12.16
N ALA A 32 11.82 16.42 -12.94
CA ALA A 32 10.77 16.57 -13.95
C ALA A 32 9.42 16.21 -13.31
N GLU A 33 8.46 17.14 -13.34
CA GLU A 33 7.12 16.89 -12.81
C GLU A 33 6.18 16.39 -13.92
N ILE A 34 5.54 15.25 -13.69
CA ILE A 34 4.57 14.66 -14.63
C ILE A 34 3.20 14.56 -13.94
N ALA A 35 2.19 15.17 -14.54
CA ALA A 35 0.81 15.02 -14.10
C ALA A 35 0.21 13.75 -14.70
N PHE A 36 0.01 12.72 -13.87
CA PHE A 36 -0.55 11.44 -14.32
C PHE A 36 -2.07 11.37 -14.14
N ARG A 37 -2.56 11.55 -12.91
CA ARG A 37 -3.99 11.55 -12.55
C ARG A 37 -4.28 12.61 -11.49
N GLN A 38 -5.47 13.21 -11.54
CA GLN A 38 -5.95 14.17 -10.54
C GLN A 38 -7.29 13.67 -9.96
N VAL A 39 -7.23 12.60 -9.17
CA VAL A 39 -8.36 11.97 -8.49
C VAL A 39 -8.03 11.72 -7.00
N ALA A 40 -9.05 11.55 -6.16
CA ALA A 40 -8.84 11.10 -4.79
C ALA A 40 -8.27 9.67 -4.78
N SER A 41 -7.43 9.35 -3.80
CA SER A 41 -6.83 8.00 -3.70
C SER A 41 -7.90 6.90 -3.55
N THR A 42 -9.04 7.23 -2.91
CA THR A 42 -10.22 6.35 -2.80
C THR A 42 -10.97 6.13 -4.11
N SER A 43 -10.60 6.82 -5.18
CA SER A 43 -11.18 6.69 -6.52
C SER A 43 -10.18 6.11 -7.52
N LEU A 44 -8.98 5.72 -7.08
CA LEU A 44 -8.03 4.97 -7.90
C LEU A 44 -8.52 3.53 -8.07
N THR A 45 -8.29 3.00 -9.27
CA THR A 45 -8.57 1.61 -9.61
C THR A 45 -7.26 0.83 -9.77
N ILE A 46 -7.34 -0.51 -9.75
CA ILE A 46 -6.18 -1.37 -10.06
C ILE A 46 -5.60 -1.05 -11.44
N GLU A 47 -6.48 -0.76 -12.41
CA GLU A 47 -6.10 -0.36 -13.77
C GLU A 47 -5.30 0.97 -13.80
N ASP A 48 -5.63 1.94 -12.94
CA ASP A 48 -4.84 3.16 -12.81
C ASP A 48 -3.42 2.86 -12.31
N ILE A 49 -3.25 1.88 -11.43
CA ILE A 49 -1.93 1.48 -10.91
C ILE A 49 -1.13 0.71 -11.95
N TYR A 50 -1.79 -0.08 -12.81
CA TYR A 50 -1.15 -0.73 -13.96
C TYR A 50 -0.60 0.31 -14.93
N GLN A 51 -1.41 1.30 -15.30
CA GLN A 51 -1.00 2.41 -16.16
C GLN A 51 0.09 3.26 -15.52
N LEU A 52 0.07 3.40 -14.19
CA LEU A 52 1.13 4.09 -13.45
C LEU A 52 2.44 3.31 -13.51
N ALA A 53 2.40 1.98 -13.37
CA ALA A 53 3.58 1.13 -13.49
C ALA A 53 4.21 1.27 -14.90
N ASP A 54 3.39 1.21 -15.96
CA ASP A 54 3.85 1.43 -17.34
C ASP A 54 4.49 2.81 -17.53
N ALA A 55 3.90 3.85 -16.93
CA ALA A 55 4.45 5.21 -17.00
C ALA A 55 5.79 5.33 -16.25
N ILE A 56 5.91 4.71 -15.08
CA ILE A 56 7.15 4.67 -14.30
C ILE A 56 8.25 3.97 -15.11
N ASP A 57 7.93 2.81 -15.69
CA ASP A 57 8.86 2.06 -16.53
C ASP A 57 9.33 2.87 -17.73
N ALA A 58 8.42 3.59 -18.41
CA ALA A 58 8.78 4.44 -19.54
C ALA A 58 9.75 5.57 -19.16
N GLU A 59 9.56 6.22 -18.01
CA GLU A 59 10.46 7.28 -17.53
C GLU A 59 11.83 6.73 -17.11
N LEU A 60 11.85 5.56 -16.47
CA LEU A 60 13.10 4.88 -16.12
C LEU A 60 13.87 4.42 -17.37
N ASP A 61 13.18 3.89 -18.38
CA ASP A 61 13.77 3.50 -19.66
C ASP A 61 14.25 4.74 -20.47
N ALA A 62 13.62 5.91 -20.26
CA ALA A 62 14.08 7.20 -20.79
C ALA A 62 15.29 7.80 -20.04
N GLY A 63 15.72 7.17 -18.94
CA GLY A 63 16.95 7.53 -18.22
C GLY A 63 16.74 8.23 -16.88
N ALA A 64 15.51 8.24 -16.33
CA ALA A 64 15.30 8.68 -14.96
C ALA A 64 16.07 7.77 -13.97
N THR A 65 16.75 8.37 -13.00
CA THR A 65 17.57 7.63 -12.02
C THR A 65 16.78 7.15 -10.81
N GLY A 66 15.52 7.58 -10.69
CA GLY A 66 14.58 7.24 -9.63
C GLY A 66 13.27 7.98 -9.86
N VAL A 67 12.18 7.48 -9.27
CA VAL A 67 10.84 8.05 -9.43
C VAL A 67 10.19 8.27 -8.08
N VAL A 68 9.53 9.42 -7.91
CA VAL A 68 8.68 9.72 -6.76
C VAL A 68 7.23 9.80 -7.20
N VAL A 69 6.37 9.01 -6.56
CA VAL A 69 4.91 9.02 -6.77
C VAL A 69 4.28 9.75 -5.60
N ALA A 70 3.69 10.92 -5.86
CA ALA A 70 2.89 11.64 -4.87
C ALA A 70 1.41 11.24 -4.99
N GLN A 71 0.82 10.74 -3.90
CA GLN A 71 -0.56 10.24 -3.88
C GLN A 71 -1.30 10.68 -2.60
N GLY A 72 -2.64 10.71 -2.66
CA GLY A 72 -3.48 10.70 -1.47
C GLY A 72 -3.24 9.45 -0.61
N THR A 73 -3.38 9.60 0.70
CA THR A 73 -2.87 8.62 1.68
C THR A 73 -3.80 7.44 1.95
N ASP A 74 -5.07 7.49 1.56
CA ASP A 74 -6.06 6.47 2.00
C ASP A 74 -5.82 5.09 1.39
N THR A 75 -5.31 5.01 0.16
CA THR A 75 -5.00 3.76 -0.54
C THR A 75 -3.51 3.65 -0.87
N LEU A 76 -2.68 4.48 -0.24
CA LEU A 76 -1.24 4.58 -0.55
C LEU A 76 -0.51 3.25 -0.33
N GLU A 77 -0.84 2.52 0.74
CA GLU A 77 -0.26 1.21 1.02
C GLU A 77 -0.60 0.17 -0.07
N GLU A 78 -1.83 0.20 -0.60
CA GLU A 78 -2.28 -0.73 -1.64
C GLU A 78 -1.62 -0.41 -2.99
N SER A 79 -1.59 0.86 -3.38
CA SER A 79 -0.89 1.31 -4.59
C SER A 79 0.60 0.98 -4.53
N ALA A 80 1.26 1.28 -3.42
CA ALA A 80 2.68 0.99 -3.24
C ALA A 80 2.95 -0.52 -3.31
N TYR A 81 2.12 -1.34 -2.66
CA TYR A 81 2.26 -2.79 -2.70
C TYR A 81 2.06 -3.34 -4.11
N LEU A 82 1.07 -2.85 -4.86
CA LEU A 82 0.85 -3.29 -6.22
C LEU A 82 2.00 -2.88 -7.14
N LEU A 83 2.52 -1.65 -7.03
CA LEU A 83 3.72 -1.22 -7.75
C LEU A 83 4.93 -2.11 -7.42
N ASP A 84 5.09 -2.52 -6.15
CA ASP A 84 6.17 -3.41 -5.71
C ASP A 84 6.12 -4.82 -6.34
N LEU A 85 4.93 -5.27 -6.73
CA LEU A 85 4.74 -6.54 -7.45
C LEU A 85 4.99 -6.42 -8.96
N LEU A 86 4.80 -5.22 -9.51
CA LEU A 86 4.82 -4.95 -10.95
C LEU A 86 6.16 -4.44 -11.45
N LEU A 87 6.84 -3.61 -10.66
CA LEU A 87 8.06 -2.93 -11.06
C LEU A 87 9.30 -3.75 -10.69
N HIS A 88 10.10 -4.08 -11.70
CA HIS A 88 11.32 -4.89 -11.55
C HIS A 88 12.55 -4.05 -11.91
N ARG A 89 12.77 -2.97 -11.17
CA ARG A 89 13.79 -1.96 -11.46
C ARG A 89 14.75 -1.79 -10.30
N THR A 90 16.02 -1.54 -10.62
CA THR A 90 17.06 -1.19 -9.63
C THR A 90 17.02 0.29 -9.25
N ALA A 91 16.44 1.12 -10.12
CA ALA A 91 16.20 2.52 -9.83
C ALA A 91 15.15 2.65 -8.70
N PRO A 92 15.38 3.49 -7.68
CA PRO A 92 14.44 3.63 -6.58
C PRO A 92 13.09 4.19 -7.05
N VAL A 93 12.01 3.55 -6.60
CA VAL A 93 10.64 4.05 -6.74
C VAL A 93 10.06 4.30 -5.36
N VAL A 94 9.73 5.55 -5.08
CA VAL A 94 9.32 6.01 -3.75
C VAL A 94 7.92 6.61 -3.82
N VAL A 95 6.98 6.03 -3.08
CA VAL A 95 5.63 6.56 -2.93
C VAL A 95 5.56 7.44 -1.69
N THR A 96 4.91 8.60 -1.79
CA THR A 96 4.73 9.53 -0.67
C THR A 96 3.40 10.26 -0.78
N GLY A 97 3.03 10.99 0.28
CA GLY A 97 1.79 11.73 0.36
C GLY A 97 1.82 12.77 1.48
N ALA A 98 0.65 13.30 1.81
CA ALA A 98 0.47 14.25 2.91
C ALA A 98 -0.79 13.91 3.69
N MET A 99 -0.70 13.94 5.02
CA MET A 99 -1.86 13.78 5.90
C MET A 99 -2.61 15.10 6.10
N ARG A 100 -1.92 16.24 5.93
CA ARG A 100 -2.52 17.58 5.99
C ARG A 100 -2.61 18.19 4.61
N THR A 101 -3.63 19.02 4.40
CA THR A 101 -3.79 19.77 3.16
C THR A 101 -2.62 20.73 2.95
N ALA A 102 -2.32 21.07 1.71
CA ALA A 102 -1.23 21.97 1.37
C ALA A 102 -1.34 23.36 2.01
N SER A 103 -2.58 23.82 2.23
CA SER A 103 -2.89 25.11 2.85
C SER A 103 -2.90 25.09 4.38
N ALA A 104 -2.78 23.90 5.02
CA ALA A 104 -2.77 23.79 6.46
C ALA A 104 -1.45 24.32 7.06
N VAL A 105 -1.55 24.98 8.21
CA VAL A 105 -0.36 25.29 9.02
C VAL A 105 0.30 23.99 9.46
N GLY A 106 1.60 23.87 9.21
CA GLY A 106 2.34 22.64 9.47
C GLY A 106 1.99 21.51 8.51
N SER A 107 1.68 21.82 7.25
CA SER A 107 1.54 20.82 6.19
C SER A 107 2.80 19.96 6.08
N ASP A 108 2.61 18.65 5.98
CA ASP A 108 3.66 17.64 5.95
C ASP A 108 4.11 17.28 4.53
N GLY A 109 3.30 17.63 3.51
CA GLY A 109 3.59 17.34 2.10
C GLY A 109 4.96 17.81 1.60
N PRO A 110 5.38 19.07 1.83
CA PRO A 110 6.70 19.53 1.39
C PRO A 110 7.87 18.75 1.99
N ALA A 111 7.78 18.40 3.29
CA ALA A 111 8.81 17.63 3.97
C ALA A 111 8.85 16.19 3.45
N ASN A 112 7.70 15.53 3.38
CA ASN A 112 7.60 14.16 2.86
C ASN A 112 8.08 14.07 1.40
N LEU A 113 7.77 15.07 0.56
CA LEU A 113 8.22 15.10 -0.83
C LEU A 113 9.74 15.30 -0.96
N LEU A 114 10.32 16.19 -0.15
CA LEU A 114 11.78 16.38 -0.10
C LEU A 114 12.49 15.10 0.33
N ASP A 115 11.97 14.44 1.38
CA ASP A 115 12.50 13.17 1.88
C ASP A 115 12.39 12.07 0.82
N ALA A 116 11.25 11.95 0.14
CA ALA A 116 11.05 10.98 -0.92
C ALA A 116 12.02 11.19 -2.10
N VAL A 117 12.23 12.45 -2.52
CA VAL A 117 13.22 12.79 -3.57
C VAL A 117 14.64 12.51 -3.09
N THR A 118 14.95 12.78 -1.83
CA THR A 118 16.26 12.47 -1.23
C THR A 118 16.54 10.97 -1.30
N LEU A 119 15.56 10.13 -0.97
CA LEU A 119 15.68 8.68 -1.12
C LEU A 119 15.83 8.28 -2.59
N ALA A 120 14.99 8.80 -3.47
CA ALA A 120 15.02 8.47 -4.90
C ALA A 120 16.36 8.83 -5.57
N ALA A 121 16.97 9.95 -5.16
CA ALA A 121 18.26 10.40 -5.66
C ALA A 121 19.46 9.67 -5.04
N SER A 122 19.28 8.97 -3.91
CA SER A 122 20.38 8.31 -3.19
C SER A 122 20.94 7.07 -3.90
N GLY A 123 20.16 6.47 -4.82
CA GLY A 123 20.50 5.20 -5.46
C GLY A 123 20.53 4.00 -4.50
N MET A 124 20.05 4.16 -3.27
CA MET A 124 20.04 3.06 -2.30
C MET A 124 18.94 2.05 -2.60
N ASP A 125 19.34 0.78 -2.59
CA ASP A 125 18.44 -0.35 -2.76
C ASP A 125 17.66 -0.62 -1.46
N CYS A 126 16.34 -0.44 -1.54
CA CYS A 126 15.40 -0.73 -0.47
C CYS A 126 14.71 -2.10 -0.63
N GLY A 127 15.10 -2.88 -1.63
CA GLY A 127 14.57 -4.21 -1.92
C GLY A 127 13.18 -4.19 -2.57
N GLY A 128 12.86 -3.12 -3.30
CA GLY A 128 11.58 -2.89 -3.96
C GLY A 128 11.10 -1.44 -3.85
N VAL A 129 9.81 -1.24 -4.11
CA VAL A 129 9.13 0.05 -3.92
C VAL A 129 9.12 0.41 -2.43
N SER A 130 9.38 1.67 -2.13
CA SER A 130 9.39 2.20 -0.76
C SER A 130 8.31 3.25 -0.55
N VAL A 131 7.87 3.40 0.68
CA VAL A 131 6.99 4.48 1.12
C VAL A 131 7.77 5.40 2.07
N VAL A 132 7.75 6.70 1.81
CA VAL A 132 8.35 7.70 2.69
C VAL A 132 7.27 8.61 3.26
N MET A 133 7.14 8.60 4.59
CA MET A 133 6.15 9.39 5.33
C MET A 133 6.74 9.79 6.68
N ALA A 134 6.61 11.06 7.07
CA ALA A 134 7.06 11.57 8.37
C ALA A 134 8.53 11.23 8.72
N GLY A 135 9.42 11.25 7.73
CA GLY A 135 10.84 10.96 7.89
C GLY A 135 11.20 9.47 8.00
N GLU A 136 10.23 8.57 7.96
CA GLU A 136 10.44 7.11 7.97
C GLU A 136 10.40 6.53 6.55
N ILE A 137 11.26 5.54 6.30
CA ILE A 137 11.32 4.78 5.05
C ILE A 137 10.73 3.40 5.31
N HIS A 138 9.67 3.02 4.61
CA HIS A 138 9.02 1.73 4.75
C HIS A 138 9.13 0.90 3.48
N ALA A 139 9.27 -0.41 3.61
CA ALA A 139 9.04 -1.32 2.49
C ALA A 139 7.54 -1.33 2.14
N ALA A 140 7.19 -1.13 0.87
CA ALA A 140 5.79 -1.12 0.41
C ALA A 140 5.02 -2.36 0.90
N ARG A 141 5.63 -3.54 0.82
CA ARG A 141 5.09 -4.82 1.32
C ARG A 141 4.87 -4.98 2.83
N ARG A 142 5.17 -3.97 3.65
CA ARG A 142 5.02 -4.04 5.12
C ARG A 142 4.28 -2.87 5.71
N VAL A 143 4.07 -1.79 4.96
CA VAL A 143 3.54 -0.55 5.51
C VAL A 143 2.01 -0.56 5.44
N SER A 144 1.38 -0.02 6.48
CA SER A 144 -0.05 0.30 6.50
C SER A 144 -0.29 1.63 7.18
N LYS A 145 -1.37 2.30 6.79
CA LYS A 145 -1.94 3.47 7.43
C LYS A 145 -2.71 3.02 8.67
N VAL A 146 -2.10 3.25 9.84
CA VAL A 146 -2.62 2.89 11.15
C VAL A 146 -3.33 4.05 11.87
N HIS A 147 -3.31 5.26 11.30
CA HIS A 147 -4.00 6.41 11.85
C HIS A 147 -4.74 7.21 10.78
N SER A 148 -5.92 7.74 11.13
CA SER A 148 -6.78 8.49 10.21
C SER A 148 -6.37 9.93 9.94
N PHE A 149 -5.49 10.57 10.72
CA PHE A 149 -5.23 12.01 10.62
C PHE A 149 -3.87 12.51 11.14
N LEU A 150 -3.15 11.74 11.98
CA LEU A 150 -1.82 12.16 12.44
C LEU A 150 -0.80 12.11 11.29
N PRO A 151 0.20 13.00 11.25
CA PRO A 151 1.27 12.93 10.24
C PRO A 151 2.02 11.60 10.25
N ALA A 152 2.35 11.08 11.43
CA ALA A 152 2.90 9.74 11.62
C ALA A 152 1.80 8.66 11.58
N ALA A 153 1.10 8.57 10.44
CA ALA A 153 -0.02 7.65 10.25
C ALA A 153 0.38 6.30 9.67
N PHE A 154 1.59 6.16 9.14
CA PHE A 154 2.05 4.93 8.50
C PHE A 154 2.97 4.18 9.46
N ALA A 155 2.83 2.86 9.51
CA ALA A 155 3.66 2.00 10.33
C ALA A 155 3.91 0.67 9.64
N SER A 156 5.05 0.05 9.95
CA SER A 156 5.38 -1.31 9.55
C SER A 156 5.51 -2.19 10.78
N PRO A 157 4.89 -3.38 10.83
CA PRO A 157 4.95 -4.26 12.00
C PRO A 157 6.35 -4.63 12.52
N ARG A 158 7.36 -4.63 11.64
CA ARG A 158 8.76 -4.91 11.97
C ARG A 158 9.63 -3.65 12.00
N GLY A 159 9.01 -2.49 12.08
CA GLY A 159 9.66 -1.18 11.97
C GLY A 159 9.93 -0.76 10.52
N PRO A 160 10.27 0.52 10.31
CA PRO A 160 10.73 1.03 9.02
C PRO A 160 12.06 0.38 8.59
N LEU A 161 12.38 0.49 7.31
CA LEU A 161 13.70 0.16 6.76
C LEU A 161 14.78 1.09 7.30
N GLY A 162 14.41 2.33 7.60
CA GLY A 162 15.30 3.35 8.09
C GLY A 162 14.61 4.72 8.18
N VAL A 163 15.42 5.77 8.30
CA VAL A 163 14.95 7.14 8.46
C VAL A 163 15.73 8.09 7.56
N ILE A 164 15.14 9.26 7.32
CA ILE A 164 15.81 10.38 6.66
C ILE A 164 16.05 11.46 7.71
N SER A 165 17.32 11.80 7.89
CA SER A 165 17.75 12.79 8.89
C SER A 165 18.73 13.76 8.24
N GLU A 166 18.43 15.06 8.35
CA GLU A 166 19.27 16.13 7.79
C GLU A 166 19.59 15.94 6.29
N GLY A 167 18.59 15.48 5.51
CA GLY A 167 18.76 15.22 4.08
C GLY A 167 19.66 14.01 3.77
N ARG A 168 19.89 13.13 4.74
CA ARG A 168 20.66 11.90 4.57
C ARG A 168 19.78 10.70 4.85
N VAL A 169 19.87 9.72 3.96
CA VAL A 169 19.17 8.46 4.07
C VAL A 169 20.00 7.51 4.94
N GLY A 170 19.41 7.01 6.03
CA GLY A 170 20.01 5.98 6.89
C GLY A 170 19.14 4.74 6.89
N LEU A 171 19.65 3.62 6.37
CA LEU A 171 18.96 2.33 6.38
C LEU A 171 19.48 1.47 7.53
N ASP A 172 18.59 1.13 8.47
CA ASP A 172 18.90 0.29 9.63
C ASP A 172 18.64 -1.19 9.34
N THR A 173 17.68 -1.47 8.45
CA THR A 173 17.33 -2.83 8.06
C THR A 173 17.23 -2.95 6.53
N ARG A 174 17.68 -4.09 6.01
CA ARG A 174 17.42 -4.45 4.61
C ARG A 174 16.11 -5.22 4.52
N ALA A 175 15.34 -4.96 3.47
CA ALA A 175 14.18 -5.79 3.17
C ALA A 175 14.65 -7.24 2.91
N ALA A 176 14.17 -8.18 3.72
CA ALA A 176 14.70 -9.54 3.79
C ALA A 176 14.34 -10.44 2.58
N ALA A 177 13.56 -9.94 1.62
CA ALA A 177 13.24 -10.62 0.36
C ALA A 177 12.54 -9.63 -0.57
N SER A 178 12.85 -9.69 -1.86
CA SER A 178 12.08 -9.05 -2.93
C SER A 178 10.65 -9.58 -2.91
N SER A 179 9.69 -8.72 -3.24
CA SER A 179 8.32 -9.15 -3.43
C SER A 179 8.21 -10.17 -4.56
N PRO A 180 7.20 -11.06 -4.53
CA PRO A 180 6.95 -11.96 -5.64
C PRO A 180 6.71 -11.15 -6.92
N VAL A 181 7.32 -11.60 -8.01
CA VAL A 181 7.31 -10.91 -9.29
C VAL A 181 6.04 -11.30 -10.05
N ILE A 182 5.21 -10.31 -10.39
CA ILE A 182 4.17 -10.48 -11.42
C ILE A 182 4.81 -10.12 -12.75
N GLU A 183 5.29 -11.13 -13.48
CA GLU A 183 6.01 -10.94 -14.75
C GLU A 183 5.13 -10.31 -15.85
N ARG A 184 3.81 -10.50 -15.76
CA ARG A 184 2.86 -9.96 -16.72
C ARG A 184 1.56 -9.53 -16.06
N LEU A 185 1.19 -8.29 -16.32
CA LEU A 185 -0.15 -7.80 -16.09
C LEU A 185 -1.17 -8.72 -16.77
N PRO A 186 -2.23 -9.16 -16.06
CA PRO A 186 -3.28 -9.96 -16.67
C PRO A 186 -3.86 -9.21 -17.87
N ARG A 187 -3.85 -9.84 -19.05
CA ARG A 187 -4.58 -9.34 -20.22
C ARG A 187 -6.04 -9.76 -20.07
N GLY A 188 -6.84 -8.96 -19.37
CA GLY A 188 -8.24 -9.28 -19.12
C GLY A 188 -8.88 -8.40 -18.05
N PRO A 189 -10.17 -8.60 -17.77
CA PRO A 189 -10.82 -7.91 -16.67
C PRO A 189 -10.13 -8.26 -15.35
N ILE A 190 -10.00 -7.26 -14.47
CA ILE A 190 -9.53 -7.47 -13.11
C ILE A 190 -10.53 -8.38 -12.38
N PRO A 191 -10.09 -9.50 -11.77
CA PRO A 191 -10.97 -10.38 -11.02
C PRO A 191 -11.66 -9.63 -9.85
N SER A 192 -12.93 -9.93 -9.62
CA SER A 192 -13.65 -9.44 -8.44
C SER A 192 -13.18 -10.19 -7.21
N VAL A 193 -12.49 -9.49 -6.31
CA VAL A 193 -11.95 -10.06 -5.05
C VAL A 193 -12.38 -9.20 -3.86
N PRO A 194 -13.57 -9.44 -3.27
CA PRO A 194 -13.99 -8.74 -2.06
C PRO A 194 -13.15 -9.14 -0.85
N ILE A 195 -12.99 -8.16 0.05
CA ILE A 195 -12.46 -8.35 1.41
C ILE A 195 -13.65 -8.39 2.36
N VAL A 196 -13.89 -9.54 2.99
CA VAL A 196 -14.98 -9.75 3.95
C VAL A 196 -14.41 -9.76 5.37
N THR A 197 -14.71 -8.72 6.14
CA THR A 197 -14.29 -8.63 7.54
C THR A 197 -15.33 -9.24 8.47
N LEU A 198 -14.97 -10.27 9.23
CA LEU A 198 -15.90 -10.92 10.16
C LEU A 198 -16.21 -10.01 11.37
N GLY A 199 -17.50 -9.82 11.61
CA GLY A 199 -18.07 -9.09 12.75
C GLY A 199 -18.50 -9.99 13.91
N LEU A 200 -18.66 -9.43 15.11
CA LEU A 200 -19.24 -10.18 16.23
C LEU A 200 -20.70 -10.53 15.89
N GLY A 201 -21.03 -11.81 15.87
CA GLY A 201 -22.37 -12.28 15.50
C GLY A 201 -22.63 -12.31 13.99
N ASP A 202 -21.57 -12.27 13.17
CA ASP A 202 -21.66 -12.40 11.71
C ASP A 202 -22.38 -13.70 11.31
N ASP A 203 -23.35 -13.57 10.41
CA ASP A 203 -24.19 -14.65 9.90
C ASP A 203 -23.70 -15.20 8.53
N GLY A 204 -22.57 -14.69 8.05
CA GLY A 204 -21.91 -15.13 6.82
C GLY A 204 -22.57 -14.63 5.55
N VAL A 205 -23.55 -13.71 5.60
CA VAL A 205 -24.29 -13.29 4.40
C VAL A 205 -23.38 -12.79 3.27
N LEU A 206 -22.28 -12.10 3.63
CA LEU A 206 -21.31 -11.57 2.68
C LEU A 206 -20.41 -12.66 2.06
N LEU A 207 -20.28 -13.83 2.69
CA LEU A 207 -19.50 -14.95 2.15
C LEU A 207 -20.18 -15.61 0.95
N ARG A 208 -21.49 -15.38 0.76
CA ARG A 208 -22.31 -15.94 -0.32
C ARG A 208 -22.32 -15.06 -1.57
N ALA A 209 -21.65 -13.90 -1.54
CA ALA A 209 -21.57 -13.02 -2.69
C ALA A 209 -20.74 -13.70 -3.81
N ALA A 210 -21.27 -13.72 -5.03
CA ALA A 210 -20.57 -14.26 -6.17
C ALA A 210 -19.34 -13.40 -6.50
N ALA A 211 -18.16 -14.01 -6.51
CA ALA A 211 -16.89 -13.37 -6.78
C ALA A 211 -15.91 -14.36 -7.42
N ASP A 212 -14.83 -13.87 -8.02
CA ASP A 212 -13.80 -14.72 -8.64
C ASP A 212 -12.85 -15.31 -7.59
N ALA A 213 -12.68 -14.63 -6.46
CA ALA A 213 -11.96 -15.08 -5.26
C ALA A 213 -12.46 -14.29 -4.04
N VAL A 214 -12.12 -14.72 -2.82
CA VAL A 214 -12.50 -13.99 -1.59
C VAL A 214 -11.32 -13.88 -0.63
N ILE A 215 -11.19 -12.71 0.02
CA ILE A 215 -10.30 -12.53 1.17
C ILE A 215 -11.18 -12.40 2.41
N ILE A 216 -10.95 -13.22 3.45
CA ILE A 216 -11.66 -13.12 4.74
C ILE A 216 -10.72 -12.58 5.80
N GLU A 217 -11.05 -11.42 6.39
CA GLU A 217 -10.40 -10.93 7.60
C GLU A 217 -11.06 -11.54 8.84
N MET A 218 -10.44 -12.60 9.34
CA MET A 218 -10.91 -13.37 10.49
C MET A 218 -10.52 -12.72 11.84
N PHE A 219 -10.99 -13.29 12.93
CA PHE A 219 -10.69 -12.80 14.28
C PHE A 219 -9.30 -13.19 14.77
N GLY A 220 -8.58 -12.26 15.39
CA GLY A 220 -7.40 -12.57 16.21
C GLY A 220 -6.31 -13.31 15.43
N ALA A 221 -6.02 -14.55 15.80
CA ALA A 221 -5.03 -15.37 15.12
C ALA A 221 -5.57 -16.10 13.87
N GLY A 222 -6.72 -15.69 13.33
CA GLY A 222 -7.36 -16.31 12.16
C GLY A 222 -8.50 -17.26 12.51
N HIS A 223 -9.35 -16.88 13.46
CA HIS A 223 -10.49 -17.69 13.89
C HIS A 223 -11.79 -17.22 13.23
N ALA A 224 -12.65 -18.17 12.89
CA ALA A 224 -14.02 -17.93 12.47
C ALA A 224 -14.99 -18.46 13.56
N PRO A 225 -16.22 -17.92 13.63
CA PRO A 225 -17.29 -18.51 14.43
C PRO A 225 -17.59 -19.95 14.00
N ALA A 226 -17.86 -20.83 14.96
CA ALA A 226 -18.10 -22.26 14.68
C ALA A 226 -19.22 -22.50 13.66
N TRP A 227 -20.26 -21.67 13.68
CA TRP A 227 -21.39 -21.78 12.74
C TRP A 227 -21.04 -21.37 11.30
N LEU A 228 -19.94 -20.67 11.06
CA LEU A 228 -19.48 -20.29 9.71
C LEU A 228 -18.44 -21.25 9.12
N VAL A 229 -17.90 -22.19 9.91
CA VAL A 229 -16.81 -23.07 9.47
C VAL A 229 -17.21 -23.88 8.23
N ASN A 230 -18.38 -24.51 8.25
CA ASN A 230 -18.85 -25.33 7.11
C ASN A 230 -19.09 -24.48 5.85
N GLU A 231 -19.55 -23.25 6.02
CA GLU A 231 -19.79 -22.32 4.91
C GLU A 231 -18.47 -21.89 4.28
N ILE A 232 -17.49 -21.50 5.12
CA ILE A 232 -16.14 -21.15 4.68
C ILE A 232 -15.44 -22.33 4.00
N GLU A 233 -15.58 -23.54 4.52
CA GLU A 233 -15.05 -24.77 3.89
C GLU A 233 -15.69 -25.05 2.52
N THR A 234 -16.98 -24.75 2.39
CA THR A 234 -17.69 -24.90 1.12
C THR A 234 -17.20 -23.87 0.11
N LEU A 235 -17.12 -22.61 0.52
CA LEU A 235 -16.59 -21.52 -0.30
C LEU A 235 -15.16 -21.81 -0.79
N ALA A 236 -14.30 -22.33 0.08
CA ALA A 236 -12.92 -22.68 -0.26
C ALA A 236 -12.79 -23.77 -1.35
N ARG A 237 -13.85 -24.56 -1.58
CA ARG A 237 -13.90 -25.56 -2.66
C ARG A 237 -14.42 -24.97 -3.97
N GLU A 238 -15.10 -23.84 -3.93
CA GLU A 238 -15.75 -23.21 -5.09
C GLU A 238 -14.87 -22.14 -5.73
N VAL A 239 -14.25 -21.29 -4.89
CA VAL A 239 -13.41 -20.17 -5.34
C VAL A 239 -12.09 -20.13 -4.56
N PRO A 240 -11.02 -19.55 -5.13
CA PRO A 240 -9.82 -19.22 -4.36
C PRO A 240 -10.17 -18.38 -3.13
N LEU A 241 -9.72 -18.86 -1.97
CA LEU A 241 -10.00 -18.24 -0.69
C LEU A 241 -8.71 -17.91 0.05
N ILE A 242 -8.52 -16.65 0.40
CA ILE A 242 -7.41 -16.18 1.25
C ILE A 242 -7.95 -15.84 2.63
N MET A 243 -7.27 -16.38 3.63
CA MET A 243 -7.58 -16.20 5.03
C MET A 243 -6.54 -15.29 5.67
N THR A 244 -6.98 -14.14 6.16
CA THR A 244 -6.15 -13.19 6.91
C THR A 244 -6.79 -12.87 8.25
N SER A 245 -6.21 -11.93 9.00
CA SER A 245 -6.75 -11.45 10.26
C SER A 245 -7.05 -9.97 10.21
N ARG A 246 -8.19 -9.59 10.79
CA ARG A 246 -8.55 -8.18 11.01
C ARG A 246 -7.65 -7.46 12.02
N THR A 247 -6.73 -8.17 12.69
CA THR A 247 -5.68 -7.54 13.51
C THR A 247 -4.64 -6.81 12.66
N ARG A 248 -4.58 -7.09 11.34
CA ARG A 248 -3.64 -6.48 10.37
C ARG A 248 -2.15 -6.68 10.68
N ASN A 249 -1.86 -7.45 11.72
CA ASN A 249 -0.52 -7.78 12.18
C ASN A 249 -0.52 -9.17 12.82
N GLY A 250 0.61 -9.87 12.68
CA GLY A 250 0.81 -11.24 13.16
C GLY A 250 0.58 -12.30 12.08
N LEU A 251 0.88 -13.55 12.42
CA LEU A 251 0.62 -14.70 11.57
C LEU A 251 -0.76 -15.28 11.88
N VAL A 252 -1.42 -15.80 10.85
CA VAL A 252 -2.57 -16.70 11.04
C VAL A 252 -2.05 -18.03 11.59
N LEU A 253 -2.55 -18.43 12.75
CA LEU A 253 -2.10 -19.62 13.47
C LEU A 253 -3.00 -20.81 13.12
N ARG A 254 -2.40 -21.98 12.89
CA ARG A 254 -3.12 -23.19 12.47
C ARG A 254 -3.33 -24.21 13.59
N GLU A 255 -2.49 -24.17 14.64
CA GLU A 255 -2.35 -25.30 15.57
C GLU A 255 -2.71 -24.99 17.02
N THR A 256 -2.84 -23.72 17.39
CA THR A 256 -2.81 -23.25 18.79
C THR A 256 -4.09 -23.52 19.60
N TYR A 257 -5.26 -23.60 18.97
CA TYR A 257 -6.54 -23.78 19.67
C TYR A 257 -7.32 -25.01 19.17
N GLY A 258 -7.93 -25.77 20.09
CA GLY A 258 -8.61 -27.05 19.83
C GLY A 258 -10.10 -26.95 19.50
N TYR A 259 -10.61 -25.75 19.21
CA TYR A 259 -11.93 -25.60 18.58
C TYR A 259 -11.87 -26.09 17.13
N GLN A 260 -13.01 -26.35 16.49
CA GLN A 260 -13.07 -26.49 15.02
C GLN A 260 -12.72 -25.14 14.38
N GLY A 261 -11.45 -24.76 14.46
CA GLY A 261 -10.79 -23.72 13.68
C GLY A 261 -10.00 -24.36 12.55
N PRO A 262 -9.28 -23.59 11.73
CA PRO A 262 -8.90 -23.91 10.35
C PRO A 262 -7.80 -24.98 10.19
N ARG A 263 -7.75 -26.02 11.04
CA ARG A 263 -7.00 -27.25 10.75
C ARG A 263 -7.49 -27.95 9.48
N SER A 264 -8.74 -27.72 9.06
CA SER A 264 -9.33 -28.36 7.87
C SER A 264 -9.36 -27.47 6.61
N ILE A 265 -9.02 -26.18 6.68
CA ILE A 265 -9.18 -25.24 5.55
C ILE A 265 -7.84 -24.77 4.97
N CYS A 266 -6.77 -24.78 5.77
CA CYS A 266 -5.44 -24.52 5.26
C CYS A 266 -4.71 -25.85 5.04
N GLY A 267 -4.83 -26.42 3.84
CA GLY A 267 -3.93 -27.47 3.38
C GLY A 267 -2.46 -27.04 3.48
N PRO A 268 -1.50 -27.99 3.45
CA PRO A 268 -0.06 -27.68 3.41
C PRO A 268 0.33 -26.92 2.14
N GLU A 269 -0.56 -26.87 1.14
CA GLU A 269 -0.37 -26.23 -0.15
C GLU A 269 -1.41 -25.12 -0.31
N VAL A 270 -0.98 -23.87 -0.20
CA VAL A 270 -1.54 -22.83 -1.06
C VAL A 270 -1.34 -23.37 -2.47
N SER A 271 -2.45 -23.75 -3.09
CA SER A 271 -2.53 -24.48 -4.35
C SER A 271 -1.40 -24.13 -5.32
N SER A 272 -0.51 -25.10 -5.52
CA SER A 272 0.47 -25.19 -6.61
C SER A 272 -0.20 -25.36 -7.99
N ARG A 273 -1.44 -24.89 -8.17
CA ARG A 273 -2.03 -24.81 -9.50
C ARG A 273 -1.43 -23.59 -10.18
N PRO A 274 -0.74 -23.74 -11.32
CA PRO A 274 -0.39 -22.60 -12.13
C PRO A 274 -1.69 -21.88 -12.47
N VAL A 275 -1.74 -20.58 -12.15
CA VAL A 275 -2.71 -19.66 -12.76
C VAL A 275 -2.50 -19.82 -14.27
N ARG A 276 -3.49 -20.39 -14.96
CA ARG A 276 -3.52 -20.42 -16.42
C ARG A 276 -4.05 -19.10 -16.93
#